data_AF-A0AAE2VA32-F1
#
_entry.id   AF-A0AAE2VA32-F1
#
_cell.length_a   1.000
_cell.length_b   1.000
_cell.length_c   1.000
_cell.angle_alpha   90.00
_cell.angle_beta   90.00
_cell.angle_gamma   90.00
#
_symmetry.space_group_name_H-M   'P 1'
#
loop_
_entity.id
_entity.type
_entity.pdbx_description
1 polymer ?
#
loop_
_entity_poly.entity_id
_entity_poly.type
_entity_poly.pdbx_seq_one_letter_code
_entity_poly.pdbx_strand_id
1 'polypeptide(L)'
;MMPRLMLQPLLSEKRSLTYAVILQVWFIVAIYAVCHDQYIVRIAPEHFTIYHDPLLGIEDPTTLAAVYAFGASFSPGLLLGFCCAAAARGGEWPKVRVRRILLGVFVVVLATEVVAASSGYIVYKSGRGIYPASWYPTSTLPMLITQTIQVTCYLAAAMFSSVFLAGLLVYRHRKRGE
;
A
#
# COMPACT_ATOMS: atom_id res chain seq x y z
N MET A 1 11.30 -23.56 19.94
CA MET A 1 12.65 -23.00 19.80
C MET A 1 13.04 -23.02 18.32
N MET A 2 12.50 -22.07 17.51
CA MET A 2 12.72 -22.02 16.06
C MET A 2 12.89 -20.61 15.42
N PRO A 3 13.52 -19.57 16.05
CA PRO A 3 13.69 -18.27 15.36
C PRO A 3 15.02 -18.10 14.61
N ARG A 4 16.09 -18.84 14.95
CA ARG A 4 17.45 -18.59 14.40
C ARG A 4 17.64 -19.06 12.95
N LEU A 5 16.92 -20.10 12.52
CA LEU A 5 17.10 -20.70 11.20
C LEU A 5 16.50 -19.89 10.04
N MET A 6 15.47 -19.05 10.29
CA MET A 6 14.83 -18.27 9.22
C MET A 6 15.64 -17.04 8.80
N LEU A 7 16.40 -16.43 9.72
CA LEU A 7 17.13 -15.18 9.46
C LEU A 7 18.50 -15.42 8.82
N GLN A 8 19.17 -16.54 9.10
CA GLN A 8 20.49 -16.82 8.55
C GLN A 8 20.55 -16.79 7.00
N PRO A 9 19.59 -17.36 6.26
CA PRO A 9 19.61 -17.34 4.80
C PRO A 9 19.39 -15.94 4.20
N LEU A 10 18.60 -15.08 4.88
CA LEU A 10 18.44 -13.67 4.50
C LEU A 10 19.74 -12.90 4.69
N LEU A 11 20.46 -13.18 5.78
CA LEU A 11 21.74 -12.55 6.08
C LEU A 11 22.90 -13.05 5.19
N SER A 12 22.79 -14.26 4.64
CA SER A 12 23.77 -14.82 3.69
C SER A 12 23.58 -14.30 2.25
N GLU A 13 22.40 -13.79 1.94
CA GLU A 13 22.15 -13.15 0.66
C GLU A 13 22.91 -11.81 0.59
N LYS A 14 23.28 -11.36 -0.62
CA LYS A 14 23.84 -10.01 -0.77
C LYS A 14 22.86 -9.02 -0.18
N ARG A 15 23.22 -8.41 0.97
CA ARG A 15 22.36 -7.46 1.71
C ARG A 15 21.77 -6.38 0.81
N SER A 16 22.56 -5.95 -0.18
CA SER A 16 22.13 -5.00 -1.22
C SER A 16 20.89 -5.43 -1.99
N LEU A 17 20.69 -6.72 -2.27
CA LEU A 17 19.52 -7.21 -2.99
C LEU A 17 18.26 -7.21 -2.12
N THR A 18 18.39 -7.54 -0.84
CA THR A 18 17.29 -7.45 0.12
C THR A 18 16.85 -6.00 0.29
N TYR A 19 17.80 -5.08 0.49
CA TYR A 19 17.51 -3.64 0.56
C TYR A 19 16.90 -3.11 -0.73
N ALA A 20 17.39 -3.57 -1.89
CA ALA A 20 16.83 -3.20 -3.18
C ALA A 20 15.36 -3.60 -3.32
N VAL A 21 14.97 -4.82 -2.91
CA VAL A 21 13.56 -5.24 -2.94
C VAL A 21 12.71 -4.37 -2.03
N ILE A 22 13.14 -4.16 -0.78
CA ILE A 22 12.37 -3.39 0.21
C ILE A 22 12.16 -1.95 -0.28
N LEU A 23 13.24 -1.28 -0.69
CA LEU A 23 13.19 0.12 -1.12
C LEU A 23 12.46 0.29 -2.44
N GLN A 24 12.57 -0.65 -3.40
CA GLN A 24 11.82 -0.56 -4.65
C GLN A 24 10.32 -0.80 -4.44
N VAL A 25 9.93 -1.70 -3.54
CA VAL A 25 8.53 -1.89 -3.17
C VAL A 25 7.99 -0.63 -2.49
N TRP A 26 8.72 -0.07 -1.52
CA TRP A 26 8.34 1.20 -0.90
C TRP A 26 8.22 2.32 -1.93
N PHE A 27 9.16 2.43 -2.88
CA PHE A 27 9.12 3.45 -3.92
C PHE A 27 7.88 3.35 -4.82
N ILE A 28 7.47 2.13 -5.20
CA ILE A 28 6.20 1.90 -5.93
C ILE A 28 5.02 2.40 -5.08
N VAL A 29 4.98 2.06 -3.79
CA VAL A 29 3.92 2.49 -2.87
C VAL A 29 3.93 4.01 -2.65
N ALA A 30 5.09 4.64 -2.61
CA ALA A 30 5.24 6.09 -2.46
C ALA A 30 4.72 6.84 -3.70
N ILE A 31 5.09 6.41 -4.91
CA ILE A 31 4.54 6.97 -6.14
C ILE A 31 3.02 6.79 -6.17
N TYR A 32 2.55 5.59 -5.85
CA TYR A 32 1.12 5.30 -5.75
C TYR A 32 0.41 6.25 -4.80
N ALA A 33 0.88 6.37 -3.56
CA ALA A 33 0.29 7.23 -2.54
C ALA A 33 0.26 8.70 -2.99
N VAL A 34 1.33 9.19 -3.63
CA VAL A 34 1.35 10.57 -4.15
C VAL A 34 0.26 10.74 -5.20
N CYS A 35 0.16 9.84 -6.17
CA CYS A 35 -0.89 9.90 -7.19
C CYS A 35 -2.30 9.80 -6.61
N HIS A 36 -2.49 8.95 -5.59
CA HIS A 36 -3.74 8.79 -4.87
C HIS A 36 -4.16 10.10 -4.20
N ASP A 37 -3.28 10.67 -3.37
CA ASP A 37 -3.61 11.86 -2.59
C ASP A 37 -3.82 13.10 -3.46
N GLN A 38 -3.21 13.17 -4.66
CA GLN A 38 -3.41 14.29 -5.57
C GLN A 38 -4.88 14.51 -5.92
N TYR A 39 -5.69 13.47 -6.12
CA TYR A 39 -7.11 13.69 -6.39
C TYR A 39 -7.94 13.79 -5.12
N ILE A 40 -7.57 13.10 -4.03
CA ILE A 40 -8.27 13.19 -2.74
C ILE A 40 -8.25 14.62 -2.21
N VAL A 41 -7.08 15.29 -2.22
CA VAL A 41 -6.94 16.67 -1.72
C VAL A 41 -7.77 17.66 -2.52
N ARG A 42 -8.06 17.36 -3.79
CA ARG A 42 -8.89 18.22 -4.67
C ARG A 42 -10.38 17.96 -4.50
N ILE A 43 -10.76 16.79 -4.00
CA ILE A 43 -12.15 16.48 -3.67
C ILE A 43 -12.50 17.08 -2.30
N ALA A 44 -11.68 16.84 -1.28
CA ALA A 44 -11.89 17.33 0.08
C ALA A 44 -10.58 17.85 0.68
N PRO A 45 -10.18 19.12 0.41
CA PRO A 45 -8.98 19.71 1.01
C PRO A 45 -8.97 19.64 2.55
N GLU A 46 -10.15 19.77 3.17
CA GLU A 46 -10.34 19.65 4.61
C GLU A 46 -9.92 18.30 5.17
N HIS A 47 -9.92 17.24 4.34
CA HIS A 47 -9.38 15.93 4.71
C HIS A 47 -7.94 16.07 5.22
N PHE A 48 -7.12 16.91 4.58
CA PHE A 48 -5.70 17.08 4.90
C PHE A 48 -5.40 18.25 5.84
N THR A 49 -6.28 19.26 5.89
CA THR A 49 -6.02 20.50 6.65
C THR A 49 -6.75 20.57 7.99
N ILE A 50 -7.84 19.82 8.17
CA ILE A 50 -8.62 19.79 9.42
C ILE A 50 -8.44 18.47 10.16
N TYR A 51 -8.49 17.35 9.44
CA TYR A 51 -8.48 16.02 10.06
C TYR A 51 -7.09 15.39 10.16
N HIS A 52 -6.04 16.14 9.84
CA HIS A 52 -4.64 15.75 9.98
C HIS A 52 -3.81 16.89 10.57
N ASP A 53 -2.68 16.55 11.19
CA ASP A 53 -1.78 17.52 11.83
C ASP A 53 -1.18 18.50 10.82
N PRO A 54 -1.28 19.83 11.02
CA PRO A 54 -0.81 20.81 10.05
C PRO A 54 0.66 20.63 9.67
N LEU A 55 0.93 20.51 8.37
CA LEU A 55 2.29 20.42 7.84
C LEU A 55 2.83 21.83 7.54
N LEU A 56 3.64 22.37 8.46
CA LEU A 56 4.54 23.52 8.26
C LEU A 56 3.98 24.72 7.44
N GLY A 57 2.67 24.99 7.51
CA GLY A 57 2.04 26.07 6.74
C GLY A 57 1.99 25.84 5.23
N ILE A 58 2.01 24.59 4.76
CA ILE A 58 1.87 24.25 3.34
C ILE A 58 0.41 24.47 2.91
N GLU A 59 0.20 25.41 2.00
CA GLU A 59 -1.14 25.74 1.47
C GLU A 59 -1.38 25.20 0.05
N ASP A 60 -0.33 25.00 -0.74
CA ASP A 60 -0.46 24.45 -2.10
C ASP A 60 -0.94 22.99 -2.05
N PRO A 61 -2.11 22.66 -2.64
CA PRO A 61 -2.68 21.31 -2.57
C PRO A 61 -1.78 20.23 -3.17
N THR A 62 -1.01 20.57 -4.21
CA THR A 62 -0.13 19.60 -4.89
C THR A 62 1.00 19.18 -3.95
N THR A 63 1.66 20.16 -3.33
CA THR A 63 2.72 19.97 -2.35
C THR A 63 2.20 19.30 -1.09
N LEU A 64 1.04 19.73 -0.60
CA LEU A 64 0.40 19.15 0.59
C LEU A 64 0.15 17.65 0.43
N ALA A 65 -0.50 17.24 -0.68
CA ALA A 65 -0.74 15.84 -0.98
C ALA A 65 0.57 15.04 -1.15
N ALA A 66 1.58 15.61 -1.80
CA ALA A 66 2.86 14.91 -1.99
C ALA A 66 3.59 14.64 -0.66
N VAL A 67 3.60 15.60 0.27
CA VAL A 67 4.28 15.44 1.57
C VAL A 67 3.55 14.46 2.47
N TYR A 68 2.22 14.56 2.57
CA TYR A 68 1.42 13.59 3.33
C TYR A 68 1.57 12.18 2.77
N ALA A 69 1.41 12.00 1.46
CA ALA A 69 1.56 10.72 0.80
C ALA A 69 2.93 10.10 1.03
N PHE A 70 3.99 10.90 0.93
CA PHE A 70 5.35 10.42 1.16
C PHE A 70 5.51 9.89 2.59
N GLY A 71 5.07 10.64 3.59
CA GLY A 71 5.08 10.21 5.00
C GLY A 71 4.23 8.96 5.23
N ALA A 72 3.00 8.96 4.72
CA ALA A 72 2.06 7.85 4.86
C ALA A 72 2.54 6.57 4.17
N SER A 73 3.37 6.67 3.13
CA SER A 73 3.89 5.52 2.39
C SER A 73 4.92 4.68 3.15
N PHE A 74 5.62 5.25 4.15
CA PHE A 74 6.71 4.57 4.86
C PHE A 74 6.23 3.28 5.53
N SER A 75 5.21 3.38 6.38
CA SER A 75 4.70 2.25 7.16
C SER A 75 4.20 1.09 6.26
N PRO A 76 3.22 1.28 5.36
CA PRO A 76 2.72 0.20 4.52
C PRO A 76 3.76 -0.25 3.48
N GLY A 77 4.51 0.68 2.87
CA GLY A 77 5.47 0.36 1.81
C GLY A 77 6.67 -0.45 2.31
N LEU A 78 7.27 -0.04 3.44
CA LEU A 78 8.39 -0.79 4.03
C LEU A 78 7.94 -2.12 4.61
N LEU A 79 6.77 -2.18 5.27
CA LEU A 79 6.22 -3.43 5.78
C LEU A 79 5.98 -4.43 4.64
N LEU A 80 5.31 -4.00 3.56
CA LEU A 80 5.09 -4.84 2.39
C LEU A 80 6.40 -5.25 1.73
N GLY A 81 7.37 -4.33 1.62
CA GLY A 81 8.70 -4.62 1.10
C GLY A 81 9.43 -5.70 1.90
N PHE A 82 9.38 -5.63 3.23
CA PHE A 82 9.93 -6.64 4.12
C PHE A 82 9.23 -7.99 3.96
N CYS A 83 7.91 -8.01 3.96
CA CYS A 83 7.11 -9.22 3.72
C CYS A 83 7.42 -9.84 2.36
N CYS A 84 7.56 -9.04 1.30
CA CYS A 84 7.95 -9.50 -0.02
C CYS A 84 9.34 -10.12 -0.02
N ALA A 85 10.33 -9.47 0.60
CA ALA A 85 11.69 -10.00 0.70
C ALA A 85 11.71 -11.34 1.46
N ALA A 86 11.01 -11.43 2.60
CA ALA A 86 10.89 -12.65 3.39
C ALA A 86 10.18 -13.77 2.60
N ALA A 87 9.01 -13.50 2.01
CA ALA A 87 8.22 -14.49 1.29
C ALA A 87 8.91 -14.97 -0.01
N ALA A 88 9.54 -14.07 -0.76
CA ALA A 88 10.14 -14.36 -2.05
C ALA A 88 11.55 -14.95 -1.95
N ARG A 89 12.29 -14.62 -0.88
CA ARG A 89 13.74 -14.83 -0.81
C ARG A 89 14.21 -15.41 0.53
N GLY A 90 13.39 -15.46 1.58
CA GLY A 90 13.75 -16.08 2.85
C GLY A 90 13.90 -17.61 2.76
N GLY A 91 14.80 -18.19 3.55
CA GLY A 91 15.01 -19.65 3.61
C GLY A 91 15.73 -20.26 2.39
N GLU A 92 15.71 -21.58 2.29
CA GLU A 92 16.44 -22.37 1.28
C GLU A 92 15.64 -22.60 -0.02
N TRP A 93 14.34 -22.30 -0.03
CA TRP A 93 13.51 -22.50 -1.23
C TRP A 93 13.97 -21.64 -2.41
N PRO A 94 13.67 -22.04 -3.67
CA PRO A 94 14.03 -21.27 -4.86
C PRO A 94 13.64 -19.80 -4.75
N LYS A 95 14.58 -18.90 -5.07
CA LYS A 95 14.39 -17.45 -4.93
C LYS A 95 13.56 -16.92 -6.10
N VAL A 96 12.57 -16.06 -5.81
CA VAL A 96 11.78 -15.40 -6.87
C VAL A 96 12.58 -14.24 -7.48
N ARG A 97 12.51 -14.10 -8.81
CA ARG A 97 13.12 -12.97 -9.53
C ARG A 97 12.50 -11.65 -9.08
N VAL A 98 13.32 -10.64 -8.79
CA VAL A 98 12.89 -9.32 -8.31
C VAL A 98 11.84 -8.69 -9.23
N ARG A 99 12.03 -8.75 -10.56
CA ARG A 99 11.05 -8.25 -11.54
C ARG A 99 9.63 -8.80 -11.33
N ARG A 100 9.49 -10.09 -10.98
CA ARG A 100 8.16 -10.68 -10.71
C ARG A 100 7.56 -10.12 -9.42
N ILE A 101 8.37 -9.84 -8.41
CA ILE A 101 7.92 -9.22 -7.16
C ILE A 101 7.37 -7.82 -7.46
N LEU A 102 8.15 -6.99 -8.16
CA LEU A 102 7.76 -5.61 -8.47
C LEU A 102 6.52 -5.54 -9.36
N LEU A 103 6.43 -6.40 -10.38
CA LEU A 103 5.22 -6.47 -11.22
C LEU A 103 3.99 -6.90 -10.40
N GLY A 104 4.16 -7.84 -9.47
CA GLY A 104 3.08 -8.26 -8.57
C GLY A 104 2.61 -7.12 -7.67
N VAL A 105 3.53 -6.39 -7.05
CA VAL A 105 3.21 -5.21 -6.23
C VAL A 105 2.53 -4.12 -7.06
N PHE A 106 3.01 -3.86 -8.28
CA PHE A 106 2.38 -2.91 -9.19
C PHE A 106 0.92 -3.29 -9.50
N VAL A 107 0.65 -4.57 -9.76
CA VAL A 107 -0.72 -5.07 -9.97
C VAL A 107 -1.56 -4.92 -8.70
N VAL A 108 -0.98 -5.18 -7.52
CA VAL A 108 -1.68 -4.99 -6.23
C VAL A 108 -2.10 -3.54 -6.05
N VAL A 109 -1.21 -2.56 -6.21
CA VAL A 109 -1.56 -1.14 -6.01
C VAL A 109 -2.58 -0.65 -7.04
N LEU A 110 -2.48 -1.10 -8.30
CA LEU A 110 -3.48 -0.78 -9.32
C LEU A 110 -4.85 -1.38 -9.00
N ALA A 111 -4.90 -2.65 -8.58
CA ALA A 111 -6.15 -3.31 -8.21
C ALA A 111 -6.80 -2.63 -7.00
N THR A 112 -5.99 -2.28 -5.98
CA THR A 112 -6.44 -1.50 -4.83
C THR A 112 -7.08 -0.18 -5.28
N GLU A 113 -6.40 0.56 -6.15
CA GLU A 113 -6.85 1.87 -6.60
C GLU A 113 -8.16 1.79 -7.37
N VAL A 114 -8.29 0.83 -8.29
CA VAL A 114 -9.51 0.63 -9.07
C VAL A 114 -10.70 0.37 -8.13
N VAL A 115 -10.53 -0.48 -7.12
CA VAL A 115 -11.60 -0.79 -6.15
C VAL A 115 -11.91 0.43 -5.28
N ALA A 116 -10.89 1.12 -4.79
CA ALA A 116 -11.03 2.31 -3.95
C ALA A 116 -11.74 3.45 -4.70
N ALA A 117 -11.25 3.85 -5.88
CA ALA A 117 -11.86 4.89 -6.69
C ALA A 117 -13.30 4.53 -7.13
N SER A 118 -13.56 3.26 -7.46
CA SER A 118 -14.92 2.79 -7.77
C SER A 118 -15.87 2.97 -6.58
N SER A 119 -15.40 2.68 -5.36
CA SER A 119 -16.21 2.89 -4.15
C SER A 119 -16.56 4.37 -3.92
N GLY A 120 -15.60 5.28 -4.15
CA GLY A 120 -15.85 6.72 -4.11
C GLY A 120 -16.83 7.20 -5.17
N TYR A 121 -16.74 6.65 -6.38
CA TYR A 121 -17.69 6.94 -7.45
C TYR A 121 -19.13 6.49 -7.09
N ILE A 122 -19.29 5.33 -6.45
CA ILE A 122 -20.59 4.86 -5.95
C ILE A 122 -21.16 5.83 -4.91
N VAL A 123 -20.33 6.34 -3.99
CA VAL A 123 -20.75 7.35 -3.02
C VAL A 123 -21.15 8.65 -3.71
N TYR A 124 -20.37 9.11 -4.68
CA TYR A 124 -20.69 10.30 -5.47
C TYR A 124 -22.07 10.18 -6.16
N LYS A 125 -22.36 9.01 -6.74
CA LYS A 125 -23.64 8.77 -7.44
C LYS A 125 -24.82 8.58 -6.50
N SER A 126 -24.61 7.97 -5.33
CA SER A 126 -25.67 7.65 -4.37
C SER A 126 -25.93 8.75 -3.34
N GLY A 127 -24.95 9.63 -3.10
CA GLY A 127 -24.98 10.61 -2.01
C GLY A 127 -24.89 9.99 -0.62
N ARG A 128 -24.48 8.71 -0.50
CA ARG A 128 -24.50 7.96 0.76
C ARG A 128 -23.17 7.24 0.98
N GLY A 129 -22.65 7.31 2.21
CA GLY A 129 -21.48 6.53 2.62
C GLY A 129 -21.77 5.02 2.58
N ILE A 130 -20.74 4.23 2.26
CA ILE A 130 -20.79 2.76 2.22
C ILE A 130 -20.53 2.17 3.62
N TYR A 131 -19.71 2.85 4.42
CA TYR A 131 -19.27 2.37 5.74
C TYR A 131 -20.20 2.85 6.86
N PRO A 132 -20.05 2.33 8.10
CA PRO A 132 -20.80 2.83 9.25
C PRO A 132 -20.63 4.35 9.43
N ALA A 133 -21.69 5.05 9.81
CA ALA A 133 -21.69 6.51 9.96
C ALA A 133 -20.59 7.02 10.90
N SER A 134 -20.23 6.24 11.93
CA SER A 134 -19.18 6.57 12.90
C SER A 134 -17.76 6.57 12.33
N TRP A 135 -17.57 6.07 11.10
CA TRP A 135 -16.26 6.05 10.43
C TRP A 135 -16.02 7.31 9.59
N TYR A 136 -17.05 8.15 9.44
CA TYR A 136 -16.95 9.42 8.73
C TYR A 136 -16.77 10.57 9.72
N PRO A 137 -15.78 11.46 9.52
CA PRO A 137 -15.63 12.65 10.36
C PRO A 137 -16.85 13.58 10.27
N THR A 138 -17.41 13.72 9.07
CA THR A 138 -18.61 14.50 8.78
C THR A 138 -19.44 13.84 7.68
N SER A 139 -20.70 14.25 7.56
CA SER A 139 -21.62 13.76 6.52
C SER A 139 -21.60 14.61 5.24
N THR A 140 -20.59 15.46 5.02
CA THR A 140 -20.48 16.22 3.77
C THR A 140 -20.14 15.26 2.61
N LEU A 141 -20.70 15.50 1.42
CA LEU A 141 -20.48 14.62 0.28
C LEU A 141 -18.99 14.42 -0.06
N PRO A 142 -18.15 15.49 -0.10
CA PRO A 142 -16.72 15.32 -0.32
C PRO A 142 -16.04 14.38 0.69
N MET A 143 -16.39 14.52 1.98
CA MET A 143 -15.83 13.69 3.05
C MET A 143 -16.32 12.24 2.94
N LEU A 144 -17.61 12.03 2.62
CA LEU A 144 -18.13 10.69 2.37
C LEU A 144 -17.37 10.01 1.22
N ILE A 145 -17.06 10.73 0.14
CA ILE A 145 -16.30 10.20 -1.00
C ILE A 145 -14.88 9.85 -0.57
N THR A 146 -14.11 10.82 -0.07
CA THR A 146 -12.69 10.63 0.23
C THR A 146 -12.45 9.61 1.33
N GLN A 147 -13.24 9.64 2.41
CA GLN A 147 -13.13 8.67 3.49
C GLN A 147 -13.50 7.25 3.02
N THR A 148 -14.49 7.12 2.14
CA THR A 148 -14.82 5.80 1.56
C THR A 148 -13.69 5.28 0.70
N ILE A 149 -13.08 6.13 -0.13
CA ILE A 149 -11.91 5.77 -0.94
C ILE A 149 -10.77 5.30 -0.02
N GLN A 150 -10.45 6.07 1.03
CA GLN A 150 -9.36 5.78 1.95
C GLN A 150 -9.55 4.45 2.70
N VAL A 151 -10.73 4.23 3.28
CA VAL A 151 -11.03 2.98 4.00
C VAL A 151 -11.00 1.79 3.05
N THR A 152 -11.61 1.92 1.86
CA THR A 152 -11.58 0.86 0.85
C THR A 152 -10.14 0.57 0.40
N CYS A 153 -9.31 1.59 0.25
CA CYS A 153 -7.90 1.44 -0.10
C CYS A 153 -7.16 0.59 0.94
N TYR A 154 -7.28 0.89 2.23
CA TYR A 154 -6.63 0.09 3.28
C TYR A 154 -7.10 -1.38 3.29
N LEU A 155 -8.41 -1.61 3.18
CA LEU A 155 -8.97 -2.96 3.19
C LEU A 155 -8.56 -3.76 1.94
N ALA A 156 -8.65 -3.16 0.75
CA ALA A 156 -8.26 -3.79 -0.50
C ALA A 156 -6.75 -4.06 -0.55
N ALA A 157 -5.92 -3.11 -0.11
CA ALA A 157 -4.47 -3.27 -0.04
C ALA A 157 -4.07 -4.43 0.89
N ALA A 158 -4.69 -4.54 2.07
CA ALA A 158 -4.43 -5.63 3.00
C ALA A 158 -4.81 -6.99 2.39
N MET A 159 -5.99 -7.07 1.76
CA MET A 159 -6.47 -8.29 1.12
C MET A 159 -5.60 -8.70 -0.08
N PHE A 160 -5.39 -7.82 -1.05
CA PHE A 160 -4.63 -8.13 -2.27
C PHE A 160 -3.15 -8.41 -1.96
N SER A 161 -2.54 -7.68 -1.02
CA SER A 161 -1.17 -7.96 -0.58
C SER A 161 -1.07 -9.34 0.06
N SER A 162 -2.05 -9.73 0.90
CA SER A 162 -2.06 -11.05 1.53
C SER A 162 -2.16 -12.18 0.51
N VAL A 163 -3.06 -12.04 -0.48
CA VAL A 163 -3.21 -13.00 -1.58
C VAL A 163 -1.92 -13.09 -2.40
N PHE A 164 -1.31 -11.95 -2.73
CA PHE A 164 -0.05 -11.90 -3.46
C PHE A 164 1.09 -12.60 -2.71
N LEU A 165 1.27 -12.31 -1.41
CA LEU A 165 2.31 -12.92 -0.57
C LEU A 165 2.10 -14.44 -0.45
N ALA A 166 0.86 -14.89 -0.24
CA ALA A 166 0.54 -16.31 -0.23
C ALA A 166 0.86 -16.97 -1.58
N GLY A 167 0.53 -16.29 -2.69
CA GLY A 167 0.87 -16.73 -4.05
C GLY A 167 2.38 -16.89 -4.28
N LEU A 168 3.20 -16.00 -3.73
CA LEU A 168 4.67 -16.14 -3.77
C LEU A 168 5.15 -17.39 -3.03
N LEU A 169 4.61 -17.65 -1.83
CA LEU A 169 4.97 -18.84 -1.05
C LEU A 169 4.57 -20.14 -1.78
N VAL A 170 3.36 -20.20 -2.33
CA VAL A 170 2.88 -21.34 -3.11
C VAL A 170 3.74 -21.56 -4.36
N TYR A 171 4.08 -20.49 -5.08
CA TYR A 171 4.95 -20.57 -6.25
C TYR A 171 6.32 -21.16 -5.90
N ARG A 172 6.94 -20.70 -4.79
CA ARG A 172 8.24 -21.22 -4.34
C ARG A 172 8.17 -22.67 -3.91
N HIS A 173 7.10 -23.05 -3.21
CA HIS A 173 6.89 -24.44 -2.77
C HIS A 173 6.81 -25.38 -3.98
N ARG A 174 6.04 -25.02 -5.02
CA ARG A 174 5.92 -25.83 -6.24
C ARG A 174 7.26 -25.98 -6.97
N LYS A 175 8.05 -24.91 -7.06
CA LYS A 175 9.38 -24.94 -7.68
C LYS A 175 10.43 -25.74 -6.92
N ARG A 176 10.18 -26.12 -5.66
CA ARG A 176 11.11 -26.98 -4.90
C ARG A 176 11.08 -28.43 -5.37
N GLY A 177 9.96 -28.89 -5.94
CA GLY A 177 9.78 -30.28 -6.38
C GLY A 177 10.11 -30.53 -7.85
N GLU A 178 10.52 -29.49 -8.58
CA GLU A 178 11.08 -29.57 -9.94
C GLU A 178 12.60 -29.66 -9.88
#